data_AF-A0A090WQI3-F1
#
_entry.id   AF-A0A090WQI3-F1
#
_cell.length_a   1.000
_cell.length_b   1.000
_cell.length_c   1.000
_cell.angle_alpha   90.00
_cell.angle_beta   90.00
_cell.angle_gamma   90.00
#
_symmetry.space_group_name_H-M   'P 1'
#
loop_
_entity.id
_entity.type
_entity.pdbx_description
1 polymer ?
#
loop_
_entity_poly.entity_id
_entity_poly.type
_entity_poly.pdbx_seq_one_letter_code
_entity_poly.pdbx_strand_id
1 'polypeptide(L)'
;MIRWSMRTLFTFFIPKFFTPNGDGVNDNFDLKGIEFYQTSQVSIFDRYGKLLKFSKNAAFSWDGLFAGKLLETDDYWYVVEINSQQFRGHFTLKR
;
A
#
# COMPACT_ATOMS: atom_id res chain seq x y z
N MET A 1 -42.31 -9.43 -0.98
CA MET A 1 -41.21 -8.58 -0.49
C MET A 1 -39.91 -9.16 -1.04
N ILE A 2 -39.24 -8.48 -1.99
CA ILE A 2 -37.97 -8.95 -2.56
C ILE A 2 -36.84 -8.21 -1.84
N ARG A 3 -35.94 -8.96 -1.18
CA ARG A 3 -34.73 -8.42 -0.57
C ARG A 3 -33.61 -8.54 -1.61
N TRP A 4 -33.25 -7.43 -2.25
CA TRP A 4 -32.04 -7.40 -3.08
C TRP A 4 -30.82 -7.40 -2.15
N SER A 5 -29.95 -8.40 -2.28
CA SER A 5 -28.60 -8.34 -1.69
C SER A 5 -27.72 -7.52 -2.62
N MET A 6 -27.49 -6.25 -2.28
CA MET A 6 -26.45 -5.45 -2.95
C MET A 6 -25.10 -6.06 -2.55
N ARG A 7 -24.38 -6.64 -3.52
CA ARG A 7 -22.97 -6.97 -3.32
C ARG A 7 -22.15 -5.69 -3.44
N THR A 8 -21.63 -5.19 -2.34
CA THR A 8 -20.65 -4.11 -2.37
C THR A 8 -19.34 -4.67 -2.91
N LEU A 9 -18.97 -4.30 -4.13
CA LEU A 9 -17.65 -4.59 -4.68
C LEU A 9 -16.70 -3.50 -4.21
N PHE A 10 -15.93 -3.78 -3.17
CA PHE A 10 -14.80 -2.94 -2.82
C PHE A 10 -13.66 -3.21 -3.82
N THR A 11 -13.05 -2.15 -4.33
CA THR A 11 -11.84 -2.22 -5.18
C THR A 11 -10.81 -1.30 -4.55
N PHE A 12 -9.54 -1.72 -4.54
CA PHE A 12 -8.43 -0.90 -4.08
C PHE A 12 -7.37 -0.77 -5.18
N PHE A 13 -6.58 0.29 -5.10
CA PHE A 13 -5.54 0.60 -6.07
C PHE A 13 -4.15 0.40 -5.46
N ILE A 14 -3.27 -0.22 -6.24
CA ILE A 14 -1.85 -0.36 -5.90
C ILE A 14 -1.04 0.39 -6.96
N PRO A 15 -0.37 1.51 -6.62
CA PRO A 15 0.48 2.21 -7.56
C PRO A 15 1.70 1.37 -7.95
N LYS A 16 2.19 1.56 -9.19
CA LYS A 16 3.43 0.90 -9.65
C LYS A 16 4.69 1.67 -9.25
N PHE A 17 4.55 2.95 -8.93
CA PHE A 17 5.65 3.80 -8.51
C PHE A 17 5.14 5.02 -7.76
N PHE A 18 6.05 5.71 -7.07
CA PHE A 18 5.81 7.00 -6.43
C PHE A 18 7.12 7.82 -6.45
N THR A 19 7.00 9.14 -6.34
CA THR A 19 8.08 10.14 -6.49
C THR A 19 8.08 11.10 -5.31
N PRO A 20 8.69 10.75 -4.15
CA PRO A 20 8.71 11.61 -2.96
C PRO A 20 9.66 12.80 -3.16
N ASN A 21 9.28 13.75 -4.01
CA ASN A 21 10.07 14.93 -4.38
C ASN A 21 9.44 16.26 -3.89
N GLY A 22 8.24 16.21 -3.31
CA GLY A 22 7.54 17.35 -2.73
C GLY A 22 6.79 18.21 -3.74
N ASP A 23 6.54 17.72 -4.95
CA ASP A 23 5.76 18.44 -5.97
C ASP A 23 4.23 18.27 -5.83
N GLY A 24 3.79 17.44 -4.88
CA GLY A 24 2.39 17.13 -4.62
C GLY A 24 1.83 16.01 -5.49
N VAL A 25 2.62 15.42 -6.40
CA VAL A 25 2.19 14.42 -7.39
C VAL A 25 2.90 13.10 -7.12
N ASN A 26 2.12 12.10 -6.67
CA ASN A 26 2.64 10.77 -6.31
C ASN A 26 3.76 10.82 -5.26
N ASP A 27 3.75 11.78 -4.34
CA ASP A 27 4.77 11.89 -3.29
C ASP A 27 4.79 10.70 -2.32
N ASN A 28 3.66 9.98 -2.21
CA ASN A 28 3.51 8.83 -1.33
C ASN A 28 3.07 7.59 -2.08
N PHE A 29 3.49 6.42 -1.59
CA PHE A 29 2.92 5.14 -1.93
C PHE A 29 1.62 4.92 -1.15
N ASP A 30 0.50 5.32 -1.77
CA ASP A 30 -0.84 5.25 -1.19
C ASP A 30 -1.64 4.04 -1.72
N LEU A 31 -2.18 3.21 -0.82
CA LEU A 31 -3.10 2.13 -1.19
C LEU A 31 -4.55 2.58 -1.09
N LYS A 32 -5.01 3.37 -2.07
CA LYS A 32 -6.35 3.98 -2.06
C LYS A 32 -7.44 2.91 -2.09
N GLY A 33 -8.46 3.07 -1.22
CA GLY A 33 -9.58 2.15 -1.10
C GLY A 33 -9.36 0.98 -0.14
N ILE A 34 -8.17 0.85 0.44
CA ILE A 34 -7.90 -0.18 1.46
C ILE A 34 -8.63 0.09 2.78
N GLU A 35 -8.91 1.36 3.07
CA GLU A 35 -9.63 1.86 4.23
C GLU A 35 -11.09 1.38 4.30
N PHE A 36 -11.65 0.90 3.18
CA PHE A 36 -13.01 0.34 3.15
C PHE A 36 -13.08 -1.11 3.64
N TYR A 37 -11.93 -1.78 3.86
CA TYR A 37 -11.87 -3.15 4.35
C TYR A 37 -11.66 -3.18 5.86
N GLN A 38 -12.57 -3.85 6.57
CA GLN A 38 -12.50 -4.01 8.03
C GLN A 38 -11.33 -4.90 8.48
N THR A 39 -10.89 -5.81 7.62
CA THR A 39 -9.72 -6.66 7.87
C THR A 39 -8.72 -6.44 6.75
N SER A 40 -7.70 -5.64 7.03
CA SER A 40 -6.62 -5.34 6.10
C SER A 40 -5.27 -5.31 6.81
N GLN A 41 -4.22 -5.78 6.14
CA GLN A 41 -2.85 -5.67 6.61
C GLN A 41 -1.96 -5.35 5.42
N VAL A 42 -1.00 -4.45 5.63
CA VAL A 42 -0.04 -4.03 4.61
C VAL A 42 1.35 -4.09 5.20
N SER A 43 2.25 -4.75 4.49
CA SER A 43 3.67 -4.82 4.82
C SER A 43 4.49 -4.39 3.60
N ILE A 44 5.47 -3.52 3.80
CA ILE A 44 6.43 -3.08 2.78
C ILE A 44 7.82 -3.58 3.16
N PHE A 45 8.58 -4.07 2.19
CA PHE A 45 9.90 -4.66 2.39
C PHE A 45 10.93 -4.09 1.43
N ASP A 46 12.19 -4.06 1.86
CA ASP A 46 13.33 -3.88 0.95
C ASP A 46 13.65 -5.18 0.17
N ARG A 47 14.62 -5.08 -0.75
CA ARG A 47 15.08 -6.20 -1.58
C ARG A 47 15.69 -7.38 -0.82
N TYR A 48 16.01 -7.20 0.45
CA TYR A 48 16.57 -8.25 1.31
C TYR A 48 15.50 -8.84 2.24
N GLY A 49 14.24 -8.42 2.10
CA GLY A 49 13.12 -8.90 2.90
C GLY A 49 12.98 -8.22 4.26
N LYS A 50 13.69 -7.10 4.50
CA LYS A 50 13.53 -6.33 5.74
C LYS A 50 12.21 -5.58 5.73
N LEU A 51 11.41 -5.72 6.79
CA LEU A 51 10.18 -4.96 6.96
C LEU A 51 10.47 -3.47 7.19
N LEU A 52 9.95 -2.63 6.32
CA LEU A 52 10.12 -1.17 6.34
C LEU A 52 8.90 -0.44 6.89
N LYS A 53 7.70 -0.88 6.50
CA LYS A 53 6.45 -0.26 6.91
C LYS A 53 5.40 -1.33 7.12
N PHE A 54 4.56 -1.13 8.14
CA PHE A 54 3.45 -2.01 8.48
C PHE A 54 2.22 -1.18 8.83
N SER A 55 1.04 -1.64 8.43
CA SER A 55 -0.25 -1.13 8.89
C SER A 55 -1.26 -2.27 8.98
N LYS A 56 -2.23 -2.14 9.88
CA LYS A 56 -3.33 -3.08 10.05
C LYS A 56 -4.63 -2.34 10.29
N ASN A 57 -5.68 -2.68 9.55
CA ASN A 57 -7.03 -2.14 9.64
C ASN A 57 -7.07 -0.60 9.60
N ALA A 58 -6.24 0.00 8.76
CA ALA A 58 -6.14 1.44 8.62
C ALA A 58 -5.78 1.81 7.17
N ALA A 59 -6.01 3.08 6.82
CA ALA A 59 -5.48 3.65 5.58
C ALA A 59 -3.95 3.47 5.54
N PHE A 60 -3.41 3.31 4.32
CA PHE A 60 -1.98 3.10 4.13
C PHE A 60 -1.40 4.18 3.23
N SER A 61 -0.33 4.81 3.72
CA SER A 61 0.50 5.77 3.01
C SER A 61 1.95 5.60 3.47
N TRP A 62 2.90 5.74 2.54
CA TRP A 62 4.32 5.70 2.83
C TRP A 62 5.09 6.68 1.96
N ASP A 63 5.91 7.51 2.60
CA ASP A 63 6.71 8.59 2.03
C ASP A 63 8.12 8.16 1.60
N GLY A 64 8.43 6.86 1.70
CA GLY A 64 9.78 6.36 1.40
C GLY A 64 10.80 6.59 2.52
N LEU A 65 10.36 6.99 3.73
CA LEU A 65 11.22 7.07 4.90
C LEU A 65 11.26 5.74 5.66
N PHE A 66 12.45 5.38 6.14
CA PHE A 66 12.64 4.32 7.12
C PHE A 66 13.63 4.75 8.20
N ALA A 67 13.22 4.68 9.47
CA ALA A 67 14.02 5.10 10.61
C ALA A 67 14.61 6.52 10.46
N GLY A 68 13.79 7.46 9.96
CA GLY A 68 14.18 8.86 9.73
C GLY A 68 15.10 9.09 8.54
N LYS A 69 15.41 8.05 7.75
CA LYS A 69 16.25 8.15 6.56
C LYS A 69 15.43 8.00 5.28
N LEU A 70 15.75 8.84 4.31
CA LEU A 70 15.30 8.74 2.93
C LEU A 70 15.90 7.48 2.32
N LEU A 71 15.05 6.56 1.84
CA LEU A 71 15.51 5.36 1.16
C LEU A 71 15.81 5.61 -0.32
N GLU A 72 16.73 4.85 -0.92
CA GLU A 72 17.18 5.07 -2.29
C GLU A 72 16.09 4.80 -3.35
N THR A 73 16.35 5.26 -4.58
CA THR A 73 15.60 4.81 -5.76
C THR A 73 15.87 3.32 -5.97
N ASP A 74 14.88 2.48 -5.67
CA ASP A 74 14.93 1.02 -5.82
C ASP A 74 13.49 0.49 -5.99
N ASP A 75 13.38 -0.80 -6.30
CA ASP A 75 12.14 -1.52 -6.13
C ASP A 75 11.94 -1.94 -4.67
N TYR A 76 10.68 -1.91 -4.24
CA TYR A 76 10.22 -2.32 -2.92
C TYR A 76 9.08 -3.31 -3.07
N TRP A 77 8.95 -4.23 -2.12
CA TRP A 77 7.95 -5.30 -2.18
C TRP A 77 6.82 -5.02 -1.21
N TYR A 78 5.60 -5.37 -1.61
CA TYR A 78 4.45 -5.32 -0.72
C TYR A 78 3.84 -6.71 -0.52
N VAL A 79 3.26 -6.89 0.67
CA VAL A 79 2.27 -7.92 0.95
C VAL A 79 1.05 -7.21 1.51
N VAL A 80 -0.09 -7.35 0.82
CA VAL A 80 -1.39 -6.83 1.25
C VAL A 80 -2.29 -8.02 1.53
N GLU A 81 -2.86 -8.09 2.72
CA GLU A 81 -3.81 -9.12 3.12
C GLU A 81 -5.16 -8.47 3.41
N ILE A 82 -6.21 -8.93 2.75
CA ILE A 82 -7.57 -8.41 2.88
C ILE A 82 -8.54 -9.58 2.94
N ASN A 83 -9.34 -9.70 4.01
CA ASN A 83 -10.33 -10.78 4.16
C ASN A 83 -9.76 -12.19 3.86
N SER A 84 -8.55 -12.48 4.33
CA SER A 84 -7.80 -13.73 4.07
C SER A 84 -7.29 -13.94 2.64
N GLN A 85 -7.47 -12.98 1.74
CA GLN A 85 -6.83 -12.95 0.42
C GLN A 85 -5.52 -12.17 0.49
N GLN A 86 -4.48 -12.70 -0.14
CA GLN A 86 -3.16 -12.08 -0.16
C GLN A 86 -2.80 -11.60 -1.57
N PHE A 87 -2.29 -10.37 -1.65
CA PHE A 87 -1.78 -9.73 -2.85
C PHE A 87 -0.30 -9.41 -2.62
N ARG A 88 0.54 -9.81 -3.56
CA ARG A 88 1.99 -9.57 -3.50
C ARG A 88 2.45 -8.94 -4.79
N GLY A 89 3.50 -8.14 -4.71
CA GLY A 89 4.10 -7.49 -5.86
C GLY A 89 5.21 -6.55 -5.43
N HIS A 90 5.60 -5.68 -6.35
CA HIS A 90 6.58 -4.63 -6.11
C HIS A 90 6.14 -3.32 -6.73
N PHE A 91 6.78 -2.24 -6.30
CA PHE A 91 6.64 -0.89 -6.82
C PHE A 91 8.00 -0.19 -6.76
N THR A 92 8.17 0.82 -7.59
CA THR A 92 9.43 1.58 -7.67
C THR A 92 9.31 2.90 -6.91
N LEU A 93 10.24 3.17 -5.99
CA LEU A 93 10.48 4.54 -5.49
C LEU A 93 11.37 5.24 -6.51
N LYS A 94 10.96 6.41 -7.01
CA LYS A 94 11.75 7.21 -7.96
C LYS A 94 12.09 8.57 -7.38
N ARG A 95 13.29 9.08 -7.66
CA ARG A 95 13.73 10.44 -7.34
C ARG A 95 14.29 11.13 -8.57
#